data_AF-A0A654DKU1-F1
#
_entry.id   AF-A0A654DKU1-F1
#
_cell.length_a   1.000
_cell.length_b   1.000
_cell.length_c   1.000
_cell.angle_alpha   90.00
_cell.angle_beta   90.00
_cell.angle_gamma   90.00
#
_symmetry.space_group_name_H-M   'P 1'
#
loop_
_entity.id
_entity.type
_entity.pdbx_description
1 polymer ?
#
loop_
_entity_poly.entity_id
_entity_poly.type
_entity_poly.pdbx_seq_one_letter_code
_entity_poly.pdbx_strand_id
1 'polypeptide(L)'
;MRLLVAIFAAYVWRVSYLPEAEEDEDDEPGPAAALSQLSSARQWAAMAALTVVAATVILVSAEPFAEAMVDSGRSVGIDEFLLIQWLAPLASEASAVTIAVLFVLSGRAANGLATMISDKINQWTLLVGMLPLAMSLGAGGLTALPLDARQHEEFFLTAAQSLFGIALLLRLRLGVWGALALAGLFALQVGLTLNFLGDDARTIASLTWLSWGYLALSAIVVATNAKSLGHLFAVGLFASHPEAHPPRAAPAAGEQS
;
A
#
# COMPACT_ATOMS: atom_id res chain seq x y z
N MET A 1 -17.75 1.52 5.36
CA MET A 1 -17.09 1.95 6.62
C MET A 1 -16.82 0.79 7.59
N ARG A 2 -17.81 0.27 8.33
CA ARG A 2 -17.60 -0.81 9.34
C ARG A 2 -16.92 -2.06 8.76
N LEU A 3 -17.20 -2.40 7.50
CA LEU A 3 -16.59 -3.52 6.81
C LEU A 3 -15.07 -3.34 6.62
N LEU A 4 -14.60 -2.17 6.17
CA LEU A 4 -13.17 -1.94 5.92
C LEU A 4 -12.35 -1.96 7.20
N VAL A 5 -12.87 -1.33 8.26
CA VAL A 5 -12.26 -1.38 9.59
C VAL A 5 -12.23 -2.81 10.14
N ALA A 6 -13.32 -3.58 9.96
CA ALA A 6 -13.36 -4.98 10.38
C ALA A 6 -12.37 -5.85 9.59
N ILE A 7 -12.22 -5.64 8.28
CA ILE A 7 -11.24 -6.33 7.44
C ILE A 7 -9.82 -6.02 7.93
N PHE A 8 -9.51 -4.74 8.21
CA PHE A 8 -8.21 -4.35 8.72
C PHE A 8 -7.93 -4.94 10.11
N ALA A 9 -8.90 -4.91 11.02
CA ALA A 9 -8.77 -5.52 12.34
C ALA A 9 -8.54 -7.04 12.25
N ALA A 10 -9.26 -7.72 11.36
CA ALA A 10 -9.05 -9.15 11.10
C ALA A 10 -7.66 -9.43 10.49
N TYR A 11 -7.17 -8.55 9.62
CA TYR A 11 -5.81 -8.62 9.07
C TYR A 11 -4.76 -8.49 10.18
N VAL A 12 -4.82 -7.46 11.02
CA VAL A 12 -3.89 -7.25 12.15
C VAL A 12 -3.94 -8.43 13.12
N TRP A 13 -5.15 -8.86 13.49
CA TRP A 13 -5.34 -10.04 14.33
C TRP A 13 -4.69 -11.28 13.73
N ARG A 14 -4.80 -11.49 12.41
CA ARG A 14 -4.17 -12.64 11.77
C ARG A 14 -2.65 -12.54 11.72
N VAL A 15 -2.13 -11.35 11.39
CA VAL A 15 -0.68 -11.09 11.35
C VAL A 15 -0.04 -11.28 12.71
N SER A 16 -0.71 -10.97 13.82
CA SER A 16 -0.16 -11.17 15.16
C SER A 16 0.03 -12.65 15.58
N TYR A 17 -0.50 -13.62 14.82
CA TYR A 17 -0.27 -15.06 15.06
C TYR A 17 0.71 -15.70 14.06
N LEU A 18 1.20 -14.95 13.08
CA LEU A 18 2.25 -15.45 12.20
C LEU A 18 3.57 -15.42 12.99
N PRO A 19 4.41 -16.47 12.91
CA PRO A 19 5.76 -16.40 13.44
C PRO A 19 6.43 -15.19 12.82
N GLU A 20 7.09 -14.37 13.64
CA GLU A 20 8.03 -13.37 13.11
C GLU A 20 8.97 -14.13 12.18
N ALA A 21 9.10 -13.65 10.94
CA ALA A 21 10.15 -14.19 10.07
C ALA A 21 11.44 -14.08 10.86
N GLU A 22 12.33 -15.08 10.77
CA GLU A 22 13.68 -15.02 11.36
C GLU A 22 14.35 -13.74 10.82
N GLU A 23 14.15 -12.64 11.53
CA GLU A 23 14.93 -11.44 11.38
C GLU A 23 16.26 -11.84 11.99
N ASP A 24 17.34 -11.71 11.20
CA ASP A 24 18.67 -11.66 11.80
C ASP A 24 18.62 -10.49 12.80
N GLU A 25 18.32 -10.81 14.07
CA GLU A 25 18.17 -9.86 15.20
C GLU A 25 19.43 -8.99 15.37
N ASP A 26 20.54 -9.41 14.77
CA ASP A 26 21.84 -8.79 14.88
C ASP A 26 22.01 -7.47 14.09
N ASP A 27 21.07 -7.08 13.23
CA ASP A 27 21.23 -5.86 12.42
C ASP A 27 19.90 -5.11 12.21
N GLU A 28 19.29 -4.62 13.30
CA GLU A 28 18.28 -3.56 13.20
C GLU A 28 19.00 -2.22 12.94
N PRO A 29 19.10 -1.74 11.69
CA PRO A 29 20.02 -0.67 11.37
C PRO A 29 19.37 0.69 11.69
N GLY A 30 20.16 1.63 12.22
CA GLY A 30 19.80 3.04 12.27
C GLY A 30 19.35 3.54 13.65
N PRO A 31 18.56 4.65 13.72
CA PRO A 31 18.23 5.32 14.97
C PRO A 31 17.49 4.45 15.99
N ALA A 32 16.80 3.39 15.52
CA ALA A 32 16.12 2.42 16.37
C ALA A 32 17.11 1.60 17.22
N ALA A 33 18.30 1.30 16.72
CA ALA A 33 19.35 0.60 17.47
C ALA A 33 19.85 1.38 18.70
N ALA A 34 19.72 2.71 18.68
CA ALA A 34 20.06 3.52 19.86
C ALA A 34 19.00 3.39 20.97
N LEU A 35 17.74 3.06 20.61
CA LEU A 35 16.65 2.87 21.56
C LEU A 35 16.73 1.50 22.24
N SER A 36 17.20 0.46 21.54
CA SER A 36 17.35 -0.90 22.10
C SER A 36 18.45 -1.00 23.16
N GLN A 37 19.36 -0.03 23.24
CA GLN A 37 20.39 0.06 24.28
C GLN A 37 19.88 0.64 25.61
N LEU A 38 18.66 1.17 25.65
CA LEU A 38 18.09 1.78 26.85
C LEU A 38 17.45 0.71 27.76
N SER A 39 17.34 1.01 29.06
CA SER A 39 16.50 0.19 29.94
C SER A 39 15.04 0.27 29.50
N SER A 40 14.27 -0.81 29.67
CA SER A 40 12.91 -0.93 29.10
C SER A 40 12.01 0.27 29.44
N ALA A 41 12.06 0.76 30.68
CA ALA A 41 11.28 1.94 31.09
C ALA A 41 11.69 3.23 30.32
N ARG A 42 12.99 3.42 30.06
CA ARG A 42 13.51 4.56 29.29
C ARG A 42 13.21 4.41 27.80
N GLN A 43 13.28 3.20 27.27
CA GLN A 43 12.92 2.90 25.88
C GLN A 43 11.45 3.24 25.62
N TRP A 44 10.53 2.74 26.46
CA TRP A 44 9.09 3.06 26.35
C TRP A 44 8.80 4.55 26.51
N ALA A 45 9.45 5.22 27.46
CA ALA A 45 9.31 6.67 27.65
C ALA A 45 9.82 7.46 26.41
N ALA A 46 10.96 7.07 25.84
CA ALA A 46 11.50 7.70 24.65
C ALA A 46 10.59 7.48 23.43
N MET A 47 10.12 6.25 23.20
CA MET A 47 9.16 5.95 22.13
C MET A 47 7.88 6.74 22.29
N ALA A 48 7.28 6.78 23.49
CA ALA A 48 6.08 7.57 23.75
C ALA A 48 6.29 9.07 23.50
N ALA A 49 7.43 9.62 23.94
CA ALA A 49 7.78 11.02 23.69
C ALA A 49 7.92 11.30 22.20
N LEU A 50 8.64 10.45 21.45
CA LEU A 50 8.77 10.56 20.00
C LEU A 50 7.42 10.50 19.30
N THR A 51 6.54 9.58 19.69
CA THR A 51 5.18 9.46 19.15
C THR A 51 4.36 10.72 19.39
N VAL A 52 4.36 11.26 20.63
CA VAL A 52 3.60 12.47 20.96
C VAL A 52 4.13 13.68 20.18
N VAL A 53 5.45 13.84 20.10
CA VAL A 53 6.08 14.92 19.34
C VAL A 53 5.73 14.81 17.86
N ALA A 54 5.90 13.63 17.25
CA ALA A 54 5.58 13.40 15.85
C ALA A 54 4.09 13.66 15.55
N ALA A 55 3.18 13.12 16.37
CA ALA A 55 1.75 13.33 16.21
C ALA A 55 1.37 14.81 16.34
N THR A 56 1.95 15.53 17.29
CA THR A 56 1.71 16.97 17.47
C THR A 56 2.19 17.76 16.26
N VAL A 57 3.40 17.48 15.77
CA VAL A 57 3.96 18.13 14.58
C VAL A 57 3.09 17.87 13.36
N ILE A 58 2.68 16.62 13.13
CA ILE A 58 1.78 16.25 12.03
C ILE A 58 0.46 17.03 12.14
N LEU A 59 -0.19 17.03 13.31
CA LEU A 59 -1.48 17.71 13.51
C LEU A 59 -1.41 19.22 13.26
N VAL A 60 -0.36 19.88 13.76
CA VAL A 60 -0.18 21.33 13.59
C VAL A 60 0.27 21.69 12.18
N SER A 61 0.92 20.77 11.46
CA SER A 61 1.50 21.06 10.14
C SER A 61 0.59 20.64 8.97
N ALA A 62 -0.36 19.72 9.17
CA ALA A 62 -1.14 19.13 8.08
C ALA A 62 -1.97 20.15 7.30
N GLU A 63 -2.73 21.00 7.98
CA GLU A 63 -3.57 22.04 7.35
C GLU A 63 -2.71 23.13 6.69
N PRO A 64 -1.72 23.76 7.37
CA PRO A 64 -0.84 24.74 6.73
C PRO A 64 -0.09 24.18 5.51
N PHE A 65 0.32 22.91 5.56
CA PHE A 65 0.98 22.25 4.44
C PHE A 65 0.04 22.08 3.25
N ALA A 66 -1.20 21.62 3.48
CA ALA A 66 -2.18 21.45 2.41
C ALA A 66 -2.55 22.78 1.76
N GLU A 67 -2.81 23.82 2.55
CA GLU A 67 -3.13 25.17 2.06
C GLU A 67 -1.95 25.77 1.28
N ALA A 68 -0.75 25.74 1.86
CA ALA A 68 0.44 26.28 1.21
C ALA A 68 0.77 25.57 -0.11
N MET A 69 0.52 24.26 -0.21
CA MET A 69 0.70 23.50 -1.44
C MET A 69 -0.25 23.98 -2.54
N VAL A 70 -1.55 24.09 -2.22
CA VAL A 70 -2.58 24.55 -3.16
C VAL A 70 -2.31 25.98 -3.60
N ASP A 71 -2.03 26.89 -2.66
CA ASP A 71 -1.76 28.30 -2.96
C ASP A 71 -0.48 28.49 -3.77
N SER A 72 0.58 27.72 -3.45
CA SER A 72 1.81 27.73 -4.23
C SER A 72 1.55 27.25 -5.67
N GLY A 73 0.81 26.16 -5.85
CA GLY A 73 0.49 25.65 -7.18
C GLY A 73 -0.38 26.60 -7.99
N ARG A 74 -1.39 27.24 -7.37
CA ARG A 74 -2.18 28.31 -7.98
C ARG A 74 -1.30 29.46 -8.49
N SER A 75 -0.30 29.87 -7.70
CA SER A 75 0.59 30.99 -8.06
C SER A 75 1.44 30.72 -9.31
N VAL A 76 1.72 29.44 -9.62
CA VAL A 76 2.49 29.01 -10.80
C VAL A 76 1.61 28.39 -11.89
N GLY A 77 0.29 28.40 -11.74
CA GLY A 77 -0.68 27.88 -12.72
C GLY A 77 -0.75 26.35 -12.80
N ILE A 78 -0.38 25.63 -11.75
CA ILE A 78 -0.56 24.18 -11.65
C ILE A 78 -1.97 23.87 -11.14
N ASP A 79 -2.63 22.92 -11.79
CA ASP A 79 -3.96 22.46 -11.43
C ASP A 79 -4.00 21.84 -10.01
N GLU A 80 -4.96 22.27 -9.19
CA GLU A 80 -5.13 21.83 -7.80
C GLU A 80 -5.32 20.32 -7.68
N PHE A 81 -6.00 19.72 -8.65
CA PHE A 81 -6.18 18.28 -8.72
C PHE A 81 -4.83 17.57 -8.82
N LEU A 82 -3.89 18.09 -9.61
CA LEU A 82 -2.56 17.47 -9.73
C LEU A 82 -1.76 17.57 -8.43
N LEU A 83 -1.91 18.67 -7.70
CA LEU A 83 -1.27 18.86 -6.40
C LEU A 83 -1.82 17.87 -5.37
N ILE A 84 -3.15 17.80 -5.23
CA ILE A 84 -3.82 16.96 -4.24
C ILE A 84 -3.65 15.47 -4.57
N GLN A 85 -3.75 15.09 -5.85
CA GLN A 85 -3.70 13.69 -6.25
C GLN A 85 -2.27 13.13 -6.35
N TRP A 86 -1.31 13.93 -6.79
CA TRP A 86 0.04 13.43 -7.08
C TRP A 86 1.08 13.98 -6.12
N LEU A 87 1.11 15.30 -5.91
CA LEU A 87 2.17 15.93 -5.12
C LEU A 87 2.03 15.62 -3.63
N ALA A 88 0.81 15.72 -3.08
CA ALA A 88 0.55 15.44 -1.68
C ALA A 88 0.92 13.99 -1.29
N PRO A 89 0.44 12.94 -1.97
CA PRO A 89 0.83 11.56 -1.67
C PRO A 89 2.34 11.33 -1.85
N LEU A 90 2.94 11.89 -2.92
CA LEU A 90 4.38 11.75 -3.15
C LEU A 90 5.19 12.33 -1.98
N ALA A 91 4.81 13.50 -1.48
CA ALA A 91 5.49 14.13 -0.35
C ALA A 91 5.27 13.36 0.95
N SER A 92 4.04 12.89 1.22
CA SER A 92 3.72 12.17 2.46
C SER A 92 4.29 10.76 2.51
N GLU A 93 4.43 10.09 1.36
CA GLU A 93 4.92 8.71 1.26
C GLU A 93 6.44 8.62 1.01
N ALA A 94 7.12 9.75 0.71
CA ALA A 94 8.55 9.77 0.39
C ALA A 94 9.42 9.12 1.48
N SER A 95 9.09 9.31 2.77
CA SER A 95 9.83 8.71 3.88
C SER A 95 9.67 7.18 3.93
N ALA A 96 8.45 6.68 3.73
CA ALA A 96 8.16 5.25 3.66
C ALA A 96 8.85 4.58 2.46
N VAL A 97 8.80 5.23 1.29
CA VAL A 97 9.52 4.76 0.09
C VAL A 97 11.04 4.73 0.32
N THR A 98 11.58 5.74 1.01
CA THR A 98 13.01 5.78 1.36
C THR A 98 13.41 4.57 2.21
N ILE A 99 12.61 4.22 3.22
CA ILE A 99 12.85 3.03 4.06
C ILE A 99 12.81 1.74 3.21
N ALA A 100 11.82 1.60 2.32
CA ALA A 100 11.74 0.45 1.41
C ALA A 100 12.97 0.34 0.49
N VAL A 101 13.47 1.47 -0.02
CA VAL A 101 14.72 1.52 -0.81
C VAL A 101 15.92 1.10 0.02
N LEU A 102 16.04 1.57 1.26
CA LEU A 102 17.12 1.18 2.16
C LEU A 102 17.12 -0.34 2.42
N PHE A 103 15.95 -0.96 2.60
CA PHE A 103 15.85 -2.41 2.70
C PHE A 103 16.32 -3.14 1.44
N VAL A 104 16.00 -2.63 0.24
CA VAL A 104 16.50 -3.22 -1.01
C VAL A 104 18.02 -3.10 -1.12
N LEU A 105 18.56 -1.92 -0.79
CA LEU A 105 20.00 -1.67 -0.83
C LEU A 105 20.78 -2.50 0.21
N SER A 106 20.15 -2.85 1.33
CA SER A 106 20.72 -3.74 2.35
C SER A 106 20.53 -5.23 2.03
N GLY A 107 20.08 -5.60 0.83
CA GLY A 107 19.82 -7.00 0.46
C GLY A 107 18.53 -7.61 1.03
N ARG A 108 17.71 -6.83 1.74
CA ARG A 108 16.46 -7.23 2.40
C ARG A 108 15.23 -6.87 1.54
N ALA A 109 15.29 -7.15 0.23
CA ALA A 109 14.23 -6.75 -0.71
C ALA A 109 12.84 -7.36 -0.39
N ALA A 110 12.80 -8.54 0.23
CA ALA A 110 11.55 -9.15 0.70
C ALA A 110 10.88 -8.32 1.80
N ASN A 111 11.67 -7.79 2.75
CA ASN A 111 11.16 -6.93 3.83
C ASN A 111 10.64 -5.61 3.26
N GLY A 112 11.38 -4.98 2.34
CA GLY A 112 10.92 -3.77 1.65
C GLY A 112 9.60 -3.99 0.91
N LEU A 113 9.43 -5.12 0.23
CA LEU A 113 8.17 -5.46 -0.43
C LEU A 113 7.04 -5.71 0.58
N ALA A 114 7.31 -6.41 1.69
CA ALA A 114 6.32 -6.66 2.74
C ALA A 114 5.86 -5.36 3.40
N THR A 115 6.77 -4.44 3.71
CA THR A 115 6.46 -3.09 4.22
C THR A 115 5.55 -2.34 3.25
N MET A 116 5.86 -2.34 1.95
CA MET A 116 5.03 -1.67 0.95
C MET A 116 3.64 -2.28 0.78
N ILE A 117 3.53 -3.62 0.86
CA ILE A 117 2.23 -4.31 0.81
C ILE A 117 1.41 -3.96 2.05
N SER A 118 2.02 -3.97 3.23
CA SER A 118 1.36 -3.62 4.49
C SER A 118 0.83 -2.18 4.47
N ASP A 119 1.66 -1.23 4.01
CA ASP A 119 1.24 0.16 3.86
C ASP A 119 0.06 0.29 2.88
N LYS A 120 0.11 -0.41 1.74
CA LYS A 120 -1.00 -0.39 0.78
C LYS A 120 -2.30 -0.96 1.35
N ILE A 121 -2.23 -2.01 2.17
CA ILE A 121 -3.41 -2.58 2.86
C ILE A 121 -3.99 -1.55 3.83
N ASN A 122 -3.15 -0.91 4.64
CA ASN A 122 -3.57 0.14 5.57
C ASN A 122 -4.24 1.31 4.85
N GLN A 123 -3.64 1.81 3.76
CA GLN A 123 -4.23 2.88 2.95
C GLN A 123 -5.61 2.50 2.37
N TRP A 124 -5.75 1.31 1.79
CA TRP A 124 -7.00 0.89 1.16
C TRP A 124 -8.13 0.56 2.12
N THR A 125 -7.81 0.23 3.37
CA THR A 125 -8.81 -0.18 4.36
C THR A 125 -9.08 0.93 5.35
N LEU A 126 -8.06 1.32 6.11
CA LEU A 126 -8.18 2.27 7.20
C LEU A 126 -8.31 3.70 6.68
N LEU A 127 -7.46 4.14 5.76
CA LEU A 127 -7.53 5.50 5.22
C LEU A 127 -8.83 5.73 4.42
N VAL A 128 -9.19 4.85 3.49
CA VAL A 128 -10.48 4.92 2.78
C VAL A 128 -11.67 4.85 3.77
N GLY A 129 -11.56 4.05 4.83
CA GLY A 129 -12.58 3.94 5.87
C GLY A 129 -12.73 5.19 6.75
N MET A 130 -11.66 5.98 6.91
CA MET A 130 -11.63 7.19 7.73
C MET A 130 -12.12 8.44 6.99
N LEU A 131 -12.05 8.50 5.65
CA LEU A 131 -12.51 9.68 4.90
C LEU A 131 -13.97 10.08 5.20
N PRO A 132 -14.96 9.16 5.19
CA PRO A 132 -16.33 9.52 5.58
C PRO A 132 -16.46 9.91 7.06
N LEU A 133 -15.61 9.38 7.94
CA LEU A 133 -15.60 9.75 9.37
C LEU A 133 -15.11 11.18 9.57
N ALA A 134 -13.97 11.52 8.96
CA ALA A 134 -13.42 12.87 9.02
C ALA A 134 -14.43 13.88 8.47
N MET A 135 -15.09 13.56 7.36
CA MET A 135 -16.12 14.43 6.77
C MET A 135 -17.37 14.54 7.65
N SER A 136 -17.84 13.43 8.25
CA SER A 136 -18.98 13.45 9.18
C SER A 136 -18.67 14.27 10.45
N LEU A 137 -17.46 14.13 10.98
CA LEU A 137 -17.00 14.90 12.14
C LEU A 137 -16.91 16.39 11.80
N GLY A 138 -16.34 16.74 10.65
CA GLY A 138 -16.27 18.14 10.18
C GLY A 138 -17.64 18.75 9.87
N ALA A 139 -18.59 17.96 9.36
CA ALA A 139 -19.95 18.40 9.07
C ALA A 139 -20.88 18.44 10.30
N GLY A 140 -20.44 17.93 11.46
CA GLY A 140 -21.26 17.85 12.68
C GLY A 140 -22.41 16.83 12.60
N GLY A 141 -22.37 15.88 11.67
CA GLY A 141 -23.43 14.91 11.43
C GLY A 141 -22.98 13.77 10.52
N LEU A 142 -23.71 12.65 10.53
CA LEU A 142 -23.37 11.51 9.67
C LEU A 142 -23.62 11.85 8.19
N THR A 143 -22.55 11.89 7.41
CA THR A 143 -22.58 12.21 5.98
C THR A 143 -21.88 11.12 5.19
N ALA A 144 -22.46 10.77 4.03
CA ALA A 144 -21.80 9.88 3.07
C ALA A 144 -20.86 10.72 2.21
N LEU A 145 -19.67 10.19 1.90
CA LEU A 145 -18.74 10.81 0.96
C LEU A 145 -19.38 10.86 -0.44
N PRO A 146 -19.75 12.05 -0.96
CA PRO A 146 -20.28 12.14 -2.30
C PRO A 146 -19.12 11.89 -3.27
N LEU A 147 -19.28 10.90 -4.14
CA LEU A 147 -18.34 10.66 -5.23
C LEU A 147 -18.98 11.18 -6.51
N ASP A 148 -18.31 12.10 -7.19
CA ASP A 148 -18.72 12.50 -8.54
C ASP A 148 -18.37 11.40 -9.57
N ALA A 149 -18.75 11.59 -10.84
CA ALA A 149 -18.51 10.59 -11.88
C ALA A 149 -17.01 10.29 -12.08
N ARG A 150 -16.15 11.30 -11.94
CA ARG A 150 -14.71 11.16 -12.11
C ARG A 150 -14.09 10.42 -10.93
N GLN A 151 -14.43 10.78 -9.71
CA GLN A 151 -13.99 10.14 -8.48
C GLN A 151 -14.42 8.66 -8.43
N HIS A 152 -15.61 8.33 -8.97
CA HIS A 152 -16.01 6.93 -9.13
C HIS A 152 -15.08 6.17 -10.08
N GLU A 153 -14.71 6.75 -11.22
CA GLU A 153 -13.77 6.12 -12.15
C GLU A 153 -12.34 6.04 -11.58
N GLU A 154 -11.88 7.06 -10.85
CA GLU A 154 -10.59 7.04 -10.14
C GLU A 154 -10.57 5.93 -9.08
N PHE A 155 -11.66 5.77 -8.33
CA PHE A 155 -11.82 4.68 -7.38
C PHE A 155 -11.81 3.31 -8.08
N PHE A 156 -12.56 3.18 -9.18
CA PHE A 156 -12.63 1.95 -9.97
C PHE A 156 -11.26 1.56 -10.55
N LEU A 157 -10.54 2.53 -11.12
CA LEU A 157 -9.21 2.34 -11.65
C LEU A 157 -8.23 1.89 -10.58
N THR A 158 -8.23 2.56 -9.44
CA THR A 158 -7.33 2.22 -8.34
C THR A 158 -7.65 0.80 -7.82
N ALA A 159 -8.93 0.42 -7.74
CA ALA A 159 -9.35 -0.93 -7.35
C ALA A 159 -8.89 -1.99 -8.37
N ALA A 160 -9.02 -1.71 -9.67
CA ALA A 160 -8.55 -2.58 -10.74
C ALA A 160 -7.02 -2.76 -10.73
N GLN A 161 -6.27 -1.67 -10.53
CA GLN A 161 -4.82 -1.69 -10.36
C GLN A 161 -4.41 -2.50 -9.13
N SER A 162 -5.15 -2.38 -8.03
CA SER A 162 -4.88 -3.14 -6.80
C SER A 162 -5.10 -4.64 -7.02
N LEU A 163 -6.17 -5.02 -7.75
CA LEU A 163 -6.41 -6.42 -8.12
C LEU A 163 -5.27 -6.97 -9.01
N PHE A 164 -4.81 -6.18 -9.98
CA PHE A 164 -3.67 -6.56 -10.81
C PHE A 164 -2.37 -6.72 -10.01
N GLY A 165 -2.10 -5.81 -9.07
CA GLY A 165 -0.97 -5.94 -8.13
C GLY A 165 -1.03 -7.23 -7.30
N ILE A 166 -2.21 -7.56 -6.76
CA ILE A 166 -2.44 -8.83 -6.05
C ILE A 166 -2.21 -10.03 -6.97
N ALA A 167 -2.70 -9.98 -8.21
CA ALA A 167 -2.52 -11.06 -9.19
C ALA A 167 -1.04 -11.33 -9.49
N LEU A 168 -0.22 -10.27 -9.62
CA LEU A 168 1.22 -10.40 -9.80
C LEU A 168 1.93 -11.04 -8.59
N LEU A 169 1.39 -10.83 -7.39
CA LEU A 169 1.92 -11.35 -6.14
C LEU A 169 1.43 -12.77 -5.78
N LEU A 170 0.60 -13.41 -6.61
CA LEU A 170 0.11 -14.78 -6.35
C LEU A 170 1.21 -15.83 -6.19
N ARG A 171 2.39 -15.57 -6.74
CA ARG A 171 3.59 -16.44 -6.60
C ARG A 171 4.48 -16.04 -5.43
N LEU A 172 4.02 -15.14 -4.55
CA LEU A 172 4.74 -14.57 -3.41
C LEU A 172 6.06 -13.87 -3.79
N ARG A 173 6.20 -13.47 -5.06
CA ARG A 173 7.38 -12.80 -5.60
C ARG A 173 6.96 -11.83 -6.71
N LEU A 174 7.48 -10.61 -6.66
CA LEU A 174 7.31 -9.63 -7.74
C LEU A 174 8.54 -9.68 -8.66
N GLY A 175 8.36 -10.19 -9.88
CA GLY A 175 9.42 -10.19 -10.89
C GLY A 175 9.58 -8.82 -11.57
N VAL A 176 10.74 -8.56 -12.18
CA VAL A 176 11.04 -7.30 -12.89
C VAL A 176 9.97 -6.97 -13.93
N TRP A 177 9.50 -7.94 -14.70
CA TRP A 177 8.43 -7.73 -15.69
C TRP A 177 7.09 -7.32 -15.07
N GLY A 178 6.76 -7.84 -13.88
CA GLY A 178 5.57 -7.43 -13.14
C GLY A 178 5.71 -5.99 -12.62
N ALA A 179 6.88 -5.64 -12.10
CA ALA A 179 7.18 -4.28 -11.67
C ALA A 179 7.16 -3.29 -12.85
N LEU A 180 7.76 -3.64 -13.99
CA LEU A 180 7.72 -2.83 -15.22
C LEU A 180 6.31 -2.69 -15.77
N ALA A 181 5.48 -3.73 -15.70
CA ALA A 181 4.07 -3.65 -16.11
C ALA A 181 3.29 -2.66 -15.23
N LEU A 182 3.45 -2.71 -13.90
CA LEU A 182 2.83 -1.75 -12.98
C LEU A 182 3.32 -0.32 -13.26
N ALA A 183 4.63 -0.11 -13.35
CA ALA A 183 5.21 1.19 -13.60
C ALA A 183 4.80 1.77 -14.98
N GLY A 184 4.79 0.93 -16.01
CA GLY A 184 4.43 1.31 -17.38
C GLY A 184 2.95 1.68 -17.51
N LEU A 185 2.04 0.89 -16.93
CA LEU A 185 0.61 1.19 -16.95
C LEU A 185 0.29 2.44 -16.10
N PHE A 186 0.98 2.62 -14.98
CA PHE A 186 0.88 3.83 -14.17
C PHE A 186 1.38 5.07 -14.94
N ALA A 187 2.55 4.99 -15.59
CA ALA A 187 3.06 6.09 -16.41
C ALA A 187 2.13 6.40 -17.60
N LEU A 188 1.53 5.39 -18.22
CA LEU A 188 0.50 5.57 -19.25
C LEU A 188 -0.71 6.32 -18.71
N GLN A 189 -1.21 5.93 -17.53
CA GLN A 189 -2.31 6.62 -16.86
C GLN A 189 -1.97 8.10 -16.59
N VAL A 190 -0.78 8.38 -16.04
CA VAL A 190 -0.34 9.75 -15.77
C VAL A 190 -0.28 10.55 -17.08
N GLY A 191 0.32 9.99 -18.14
CA GLY A 191 0.38 10.64 -19.45
C GLY A 191 -0.99 10.94 -20.05
N LEU A 192 -1.95 10.02 -19.93
CA LEU A 192 -3.33 10.23 -20.39
C LEU A 192 -4.05 11.30 -19.55
N THR A 193 -3.86 11.29 -18.24
CA THR A 193 -4.43 12.29 -17.32
C THR A 193 -3.94 13.70 -17.65
N LEU A 194 -2.63 13.85 -17.91
CA LEU A 194 -2.04 15.13 -18.32
C LEU A 194 -2.53 15.57 -19.71
N ASN A 195 -2.71 14.63 -20.63
CA ASN A 195 -3.15 14.94 -22.00
C ASN A 195 -4.63 15.33 -22.08
N PHE A 196 -5.48 14.80 -21.19
CA PHE A 196 -6.91 15.10 -21.14
C PHE A 196 -7.29 16.06 -20.00
N LEU A 197 -6.32 16.75 -19.41
CA LEU A 197 -6.56 17.71 -18.35
C LEU A 197 -7.56 18.79 -18.82
N GLY A 198 -8.66 18.94 -18.08
CA GLY A 198 -9.77 19.85 -18.42
C GLY A 198 -10.85 19.27 -19.36
N ASP A 199 -10.68 18.05 -19.87
CA ASP A 199 -11.71 17.30 -20.60
C ASP A 199 -12.19 16.11 -19.75
N ASP A 200 -13.23 16.34 -18.95
CA ASP A 200 -13.76 15.33 -18.03
C ASP A 200 -14.29 14.10 -18.78
N ALA A 201 -14.90 14.25 -19.95
CA ALA A 201 -15.47 13.14 -20.69
C ALA A 201 -14.38 12.19 -21.20
N ARG A 202 -13.27 12.73 -21.74
CA ARG A 202 -12.13 11.91 -22.17
C ARG A 202 -11.36 11.35 -20.99
N THR A 203 -11.24 12.12 -19.90
CA THR A 203 -10.61 11.64 -18.66
C THR A 203 -11.35 10.42 -18.14
N ILE A 204 -12.66 10.53 -17.89
CA ILE A 204 -13.53 9.43 -17.46
C ILE A 204 -13.39 8.23 -18.39
N ALA A 205 -13.54 8.42 -19.70
CA ALA A 205 -13.41 7.31 -20.65
C ALA A 205 -12.03 6.63 -20.59
N SER A 206 -10.95 7.41 -20.46
CA SER A 206 -9.58 6.87 -20.36
C SER A 206 -9.39 6.05 -19.07
N LEU A 207 -9.92 6.54 -17.94
CA LEU A 207 -9.88 5.83 -16.66
C LEU A 207 -10.67 4.51 -16.76
N THR A 208 -11.87 4.53 -17.35
CA THR A 208 -12.69 3.33 -17.55
C THR A 208 -11.96 2.29 -18.39
N TRP A 209 -11.40 2.68 -19.55
CA TRP A 209 -10.69 1.76 -20.44
C TRP A 209 -9.44 1.17 -19.79
N LEU A 210 -8.66 1.99 -19.08
CA LEU A 210 -7.50 1.50 -18.32
C LEU A 210 -7.93 0.52 -17.22
N SER A 211 -9.03 0.80 -16.53
CA SER A 211 -9.57 -0.08 -15.48
C SER A 211 -9.90 -1.46 -16.04
N TRP A 212 -10.62 -1.52 -17.18
CA TRP A 212 -10.89 -2.77 -17.86
C TRP A 212 -9.63 -3.47 -18.36
N GLY A 213 -8.62 -2.70 -18.81
CA GLY A 213 -7.30 -3.23 -19.14
C GLY A 213 -6.62 -3.92 -17.97
N TYR A 214 -6.58 -3.27 -16.80
CA TYR A 214 -6.07 -3.88 -15.57
C TYR A 214 -6.84 -5.14 -15.17
N LEU A 215 -8.17 -5.13 -15.25
CA LEU A 215 -8.99 -6.31 -14.95
C LEU A 215 -8.72 -7.47 -15.90
N ALA A 216 -8.59 -7.20 -17.20
CA ALA A 216 -8.27 -8.22 -18.21
C ALA A 216 -6.89 -8.85 -17.95
N LEU A 217 -5.87 -8.02 -17.72
CA LEU A 217 -4.53 -8.49 -17.37
C LEU A 217 -4.54 -9.30 -16.07
N SER A 218 -5.28 -8.83 -15.07
CA SER A 218 -5.43 -9.52 -13.79
C SER A 218 -6.09 -10.89 -13.98
N ALA A 219 -7.14 -10.99 -14.79
CA ALA A 219 -7.79 -12.26 -15.11
C ALA A 219 -6.84 -13.24 -15.81
N ILE A 220 -6.02 -12.76 -16.77
CA ILE A 220 -5.01 -13.58 -17.45
C ILE A 220 -3.97 -14.10 -16.45
N VAL A 221 -3.44 -13.24 -15.58
CA VAL A 221 -2.46 -13.63 -14.57
C VAL A 221 -3.06 -14.63 -13.57
N VAL A 222 -4.28 -14.40 -13.10
CA VAL A 222 -4.99 -15.33 -12.20
C VAL A 222 -5.22 -16.67 -12.89
N ALA A 223 -5.70 -16.69 -14.14
CA ALA A 223 -5.97 -17.91 -14.88
C ALA A 223 -4.70 -18.76 -15.08
N THR A 224 -3.57 -18.11 -15.37
CA THR A 224 -2.27 -18.78 -15.51
C THR A 224 -1.70 -19.27 -14.18
N ASN A 225 -2.16 -18.76 -13.04
CA ASN A 225 -1.68 -19.10 -11.69
C ASN A 225 -2.78 -19.69 -10.78
N ALA A 226 -3.85 -20.24 -11.35
CA ALA A 226 -5.04 -20.68 -10.60
C ALA A 226 -4.73 -21.70 -9.48
N LYS A 227 -3.71 -22.54 -9.65
CA LYS A 227 -3.27 -23.52 -8.63
C LYS A 227 -2.69 -22.84 -7.39
N SER A 228 -1.91 -21.77 -7.57
CA SER A 228 -1.34 -20.98 -6.47
C SER A 228 -2.43 -20.24 -5.68
N LEU A 229 -3.48 -19.76 -6.37
CA LEU A 229 -4.62 -19.11 -5.72
C LEU A 229 -5.33 -20.06 -4.74
N GLY A 230 -5.62 -21.30 -5.16
CA GLY A 230 -6.26 -22.30 -4.30
C GLY A 230 -5.44 -22.62 -3.05
N HIS A 231 -4.12 -22.73 -3.20
CA HIS A 231 -3.20 -22.94 -2.07
C HIS A 231 -3.20 -21.75 -1.10
N LEU A 232 -3.15 -20.52 -1.59
CA LEU A 232 -3.17 -19.31 -0.75
C LEU A 232 -4.49 -19.15 0.01
N PHE A 233 -5.63 -19.47 -0.60
CA PHE A 233 -6.91 -19.49 0.11
C PHE A 233 -6.93 -20.54 1.22
N ALA A 234 -6.42 -21.75 0.95
CA ALA A 234 -6.35 -22.81 1.94
C ALA A 234 -5.46 -22.42 3.14
N VAL A 235 -4.28 -21.85 2.87
CA VAL A 235 -3.33 -21.43 3.90
C VAL A 235 -3.84 -20.19 4.66
N GLY A 236 -4.35 -19.18 3.95
CA GLY A 236 -4.77 -17.91 4.54
C GLY A 236 -5.97 -18.02 5.48
N LEU A 237 -6.96 -18.87 5.14
CA LEU A 237 -8.18 -19.03 5.94
C LEU A 237 -8.11 -20.17 6.96
N PHE A 238 -7.34 -21.23 6.70
CA PHE A 238 -7.45 -22.48 7.47
C PHE A 238 -6.16 -22.97 8.14
N ALA A 239 -4.98 -22.43 7.82
CA ALA A 239 -3.75 -22.90 8.45
C ALA A 239 -3.56 -22.30 9.84
N SER A 240 -3.47 -23.12 10.88
CA SER A 240 -3.13 -22.68 12.24
C SER A 240 -1.66 -22.25 12.37
N HIS A 241 -0.78 -22.81 11.52
CA HIS A 241 0.62 -22.43 11.33
C HIS A 241 1.00 -22.64 9.85
N PRO A 242 1.37 -21.58 9.10
CA PRO A 242 1.60 -21.70 7.68
C PRO A 242 3.05 -22.12 7.40
N GLU A 243 3.27 -23.38 7.03
CA GLU A 243 4.39 -23.68 6.15
C GLU A 243 4.03 -23.18 4.74
N ALA A 244 4.63 -22.05 4.35
CA ALA A 244 4.35 -21.37 3.09
C ALA A 244 4.95 -22.08 1.85
N HIS A 245 5.69 -23.18 2.04
CA HIS A 245 6.34 -23.92 0.97
C HIS A 245 5.59 -25.22 0.66
N PRO A 246 5.35 -25.55 -0.64
CA PRO A 246 4.92 -26.89 -0.99
C PRO A 246 5.97 -27.90 -0.52
N PRO A 247 5.58 -29.07 0.00
CA PRO A 247 6.53 -30.08 0.46
C PRO A 247 7.49 -30.43 -0.69
N ARG A 248 8.79 -30.26 -0.46
CA ARG A 248 9.82 -30.75 -1.39
C ARG A 248 9.59 -32.25 -1.56
N ALA A 249 9.51 -32.70 -2.81
CA ALA A 249 9.52 -34.13 -3.10
C ALA A 249 10.74 -34.76 -2.41
N ALA A 250 10.51 -35.85 -1.69
CA ALA A 250 11.55 -36.56 -0.98
C ALA A 250 12.71 -36.89 -1.95
N PRO A 251 13.98 -36.71 -1.54
CA PRO A 251 15.09 -37.20 -2.35
C PRO A 251 14.89 -38.69 -2.58
N ALA A 252 14.97 -39.11 -3.85
CA ALA A 252 14.90 -40.51 -4.21
C ALA A 252 15.99 -41.26 -3.42
N ALA A 253 15.57 -42.26 -2.64
CA ALA A 253 16.47 -43.14 -1.94
C ALA A 253 17.29 -43.91 -2.98
N GLY A 254 18.54 -43.49 -3.18
CA GLY A 254 19.47 -44.20 -4.05
C GLY A 254 20.51 -43.26 -4.63
N GLU A 255 21.59 -43.04 -3.87
CA GLU A 255 22.97 -42.97 -4.37
C GLU A 255 23.90 -42.70 -3.17
N GLN A 256 24.15 -43.76 -2.40
CA GLN A 256 25.40 -43.91 -1.66
C GLN A 256 25.96 -45.26 -2.09
N SER A 257 26.97 -45.23 -2.96
CA SER A 257 27.94 -46.30 -3.18
C SER A 257 29.32 -45.68 -3.23
#